data_AF-A0A3D0VGL9-F1
#
_entry.id   AF-A0A3D0VGL9-F1
#
_cell.length_a   1.000
_cell.length_b   1.000
_cell.length_c   1.000
_cell.angle_alpha   90.00
_cell.angle_beta   90.00
_cell.angle_gamma   90.00
#
_symmetry.space_group_name_H-M   'P 1'
#
loop_
_entity.id
_entity.type
_entity.pdbx_description
1 polymer ?
#
loop_
_entity_poly.entity_id
_entity_poly.type
_entity_poly.pdbx_seq_one_letter_code
_entity_poly.pdbx_strand_id
1 'polypeptide(L)'
;PSQDLHGRFRWWGLYTQRKPGIDGGKTATLEPHELEDKYFMLRVRIDGGALTTEQLRVIGQISVDFGRDSADLTDRQNIQLHWIRVED
;
A
#
# COMPACT_ATOMS: atom_id res chain seq x y z
N PRO A 1 4.72 18.64 3.25
CA PRO A 1 5.66 17.62 2.70
C PRO A 1 5.78 16.36 3.58
N SER A 2 6.47 16.38 4.73
CA SER A 2 6.59 15.18 5.60
C SER A 2 5.32 14.85 6.39
N GLN A 3 4.62 15.89 6.89
CA GLN A 3 3.33 15.70 7.57
C GLN A 3 2.24 15.12 6.65
N ASP A 4 2.33 15.41 5.34
CA ASP A 4 1.43 14.84 4.35
C ASP A 4 1.73 13.36 4.16
N LEU A 5 3.01 13.05 3.86
CA LEU A 5 3.48 11.69 3.58
C LEU A 5 3.20 10.71 4.72
N HIS A 6 3.49 11.10 5.96
CA HIS A 6 3.37 10.21 7.14
C HIS A 6 2.04 10.35 7.87
N GLY A 7 1.23 11.37 7.54
CA GLY A 7 -0.02 11.69 8.22
C GLY A 7 -1.20 11.72 7.26
N ARG A 8 -1.30 12.78 6.46
CA ARG A 8 -2.49 13.04 5.64
C ARG A 8 -2.76 11.97 4.59
N PHE A 9 -1.72 11.32 4.06
CA PHE A 9 -1.84 10.23 3.09
C PHE A 9 -2.52 8.99 3.69
N ARG A 10 -2.33 8.76 4.99
CA ARG A 10 -2.96 7.62 5.68
C ARG A 10 -4.48 7.75 5.77
N TRP A 11 -5.03 8.97 5.75
CA TRP A 11 -6.49 9.17 5.65
C TRP A 11 -7.08 8.65 4.34
N TRP A 12 -6.25 8.55 3.30
CA TRP A 12 -6.62 8.03 1.99
C TRP A 12 -6.15 6.60 1.75
N GLY A 13 -5.70 5.90 2.80
CA GLY A 13 -5.23 4.52 2.69
C GLY A 13 -3.85 4.36 2.05
N LEU A 14 -3.11 5.46 1.86
CA LEU A 14 -1.74 5.45 1.34
C LEU A 14 -0.73 5.42 2.50
N TYR A 15 0.16 4.44 2.47
CA TYR A 15 1.23 4.25 3.45
C TYR A 15 2.56 4.11 2.72
N THR A 16 3.62 4.72 3.22
CA THR A 16 4.98 4.48 2.72
C THR A 16 5.32 2.99 2.86
N GLN A 17 5.90 2.41 1.80
CA GLN A 17 6.37 1.03 1.81
C GLN A 17 7.82 0.96 2.28
N ARG A 18 8.24 -0.16 2.88
CA ARG A 18 9.65 -0.37 3.26
C ARG A 18 10.52 -0.61 2.01
N LYS A 19 11.69 0.05 1.93
CA LYS A 19 12.70 -0.23 0.91
C LYS A 19 13.18 -1.69 0.99
N PRO A 20 13.35 -2.36 -0.16
CA PRO A 20 13.96 -3.68 -0.20
C PRO A 20 15.44 -3.62 0.23
N GLY A 21 15.98 -4.76 0.66
CA GLY A 21 17.40 -4.88 1.01
C GLY A 21 17.79 -4.39 2.40
N ILE A 22 16.84 -3.91 3.22
CA ILE A 22 17.10 -3.53 4.62
C ILE A 22 16.84 -4.73 5.54
N ASP A 23 17.89 -5.20 6.21
CA ASP A 23 17.81 -6.27 7.20
C ASP A 23 16.73 -6.01 8.27
N GLY A 24 16.04 -7.06 8.71
CA GLY A 24 14.94 -6.96 9.67
C GLY A 24 15.35 -6.38 11.02
N GLY A 25 16.57 -6.67 11.48
CA GLY A 25 17.13 -6.18 12.73
C GLY A 25 17.42 -4.68 12.75
N LYS A 26 17.38 -4.02 11.58
CA LYS A 26 17.62 -2.57 11.45
C LYS A 26 16.38 -1.71 11.67
N THR A 27 15.20 -2.32 11.82
CA THR A 27 13.92 -1.58 11.92
C THR A 27 13.85 -0.66 13.14
N ALA A 28 14.41 -1.06 14.27
CA ALA A 28 14.42 -0.26 15.49
C ALA A 28 15.56 0.77 15.56
N THR A 29 16.49 0.72 14.60
CA THR A 29 17.72 1.54 14.63
C THR A 29 17.77 2.61 13.56
N LEU A 30 17.04 2.41 12.45
CA LEU A 30 17.00 3.36 11.34
C LEU A 30 15.86 4.35 11.54
N GLU A 31 16.08 5.57 11.06
CA GLU A 31 15.04 6.59 11.03
C GLU A 31 13.97 6.23 9.99
N PRO A 32 12.71 6.69 10.17
CA PRO A 32 11.61 6.33 9.25
C PRO A 32 11.94 6.58 7.78
N HIS A 33 12.48 7.74 7.44
CA HIS A 33 12.83 8.11 6.06
C HIS A 33 13.94 7.24 5.43
N GLU A 34 14.76 6.57 6.25
CA GLU A 34 15.77 5.62 5.77
C GLU A 34 15.11 4.28 5.39
N LEU A 35 14.03 3.92 6.07
CA LEU A 35 13.24 2.71 5.83
C LEU A 35 12.31 2.82 4.62
N GLU A 36 11.92 4.03 4.21
CA GLU A 36 10.79 4.28 3.30
C GLU A 36 11.16 4.35 1.81
N ASP A 37 10.53 3.52 0.98
CA ASP A 37 10.64 3.58 -0.47
C ASP A 37 9.83 4.75 -1.05
N LYS A 38 10.06 5.04 -2.34
CA LYS A 38 9.24 6.00 -3.11
C LYS A 38 7.84 5.46 -3.43
N TYR A 39 7.60 4.18 -3.19
CA TYR A 39 6.34 3.51 -3.45
C TYR A 39 5.45 3.47 -2.20
N PHE A 40 4.17 3.25 -2.44
CA PHE A 40 3.14 3.15 -1.42
C PHE A 40 2.53 1.75 -1.36
N MET A 41 2.14 1.37 -0.15
CA MET A 41 1.04 0.43 0.04
C MET A 41 -0.27 1.22 0.00
N LEU A 42 -1.18 0.80 -0.88
CA LEU A 42 -2.54 1.31 -0.99
C LEU A 42 -3.52 0.29 -0.39
N ARG A 43 -4.32 0.72 0.57
CA ARG A 43 -5.40 -0.08 1.13
C ARG A 43 -6.74 0.29 0.50
N VAL A 44 -7.30 -0.63 -0.27
CA VAL A 44 -8.68 -0.51 -0.77
C VAL A 44 -9.64 -0.88 0.35
N ARG A 45 -10.53 0.05 0.71
CA ARG A 45 -11.57 -0.17 1.71
C ARG A 45 -12.73 -0.97 1.11
N ILE A 46 -13.07 -2.08 1.74
CA ILE A 46 -14.20 -2.95 1.38
C ILE A 46 -15.05 -3.17 2.63
N ASP A 47 -16.08 -2.35 2.79
CA ASP A 47 -16.94 -2.43 3.97
C ASP A 47 -17.77 -3.72 3.98
N GLY A 48 -17.65 -4.48 5.07
CA GLY A 48 -18.27 -5.80 5.19
C GLY A 48 -17.69 -6.87 4.25
N GLY A 49 -16.58 -6.57 3.55
CA GLY A 49 -15.95 -7.50 2.62
C GLY A 49 -16.75 -7.78 1.33
N ALA A 50 -17.81 -7.02 1.06
CA ALA A 50 -18.70 -7.26 -0.08
C ALA A 50 -18.21 -6.53 -1.33
N LEU A 51 -18.03 -7.28 -2.42
CA LEU A 51 -17.74 -6.75 -3.76
C LEU A 51 -18.62 -7.43 -4.80
N THR A 52 -18.99 -6.68 -5.83
CA THR A 52 -19.44 -7.25 -7.10
C THR A 52 -18.27 -7.87 -7.86
N THR A 53 -18.55 -8.78 -8.79
CA THR A 53 -17.54 -9.36 -9.68
C THR A 53 -16.85 -8.30 -10.55
N GLU A 54 -17.56 -7.23 -10.90
CA GLU A 54 -17.02 -6.09 -11.63
C GLU A 54 -16.00 -5.32 -10.78
N GLN A 55 -16.35 -4.95 -9.55
CA GLN A 55 -15.41 -4.25 -8.64
C GLN A 55 -14.16 -5.09 -8.37
N LEU A 56 -14.32 -6.40 -8.15
CA LEU A 56 -13.19 -7.30 -7.97
C LEU A 56 -12.28 -7.34 -9.22
N ARG A 57 -12.87 -7.39 -10.41
CA ARG A 57 -12.11 -7.33 -11.68
C ARG A 57 -11.33 -6.02 -11.83
N VAL A 58 -11.94 -4.90 -11.47
CA VAL A 58 -11.28 -3.58 -11.49
C VAL A 58 -10.09 -3.56 -10.54
N ILE A 59 -10.25 -4.04 -9.29
CA ILE A 59 -9.14 -4.11 -8.33
C ILE A 59 -8.00 -5.00 -8.86
N GLY A 60 -8.34 -6.15 -9.46
CA GLY A 60 -7.36 -7.03 -10.10
C GLY A 60 -6.60 -6.33 -11.23
N GLN A 61 -7.27 -5.54 -12.06
CA GLN A 61 -6.62 -4.79 -13.13
C GLN A 61 -5.69 -3.70 -12.59
N ILE A 62 -6.08 -3.00 -11.53
CA ILE A 62 -5.22 -2.02 -10.84
C ILE A 62 -3.95 -2.69 -10.30
N SER A 63 -4.07 -3.90 -9.75
CA SER A 63 -2.94 -4.72 -9.31
C SER A 63 -1.98 -5.01 -10.47
N VAL A 64 -2.50 -5.48 -11.61
CA VAL A 64 -1.69 -5.78 -12.81
C VAL A 64 -0.96 -4.54 -13.32
N ASP A 65 -1.69 -3.42 -13.48
CA ASP A 65 -1.17 -2.23 -14.16
C ASP A 65 -0.21 -1.41 -13.29
N PHE A 66 -0.50 -1.31 -11.99
CA PHE A 66 0.21 -0.41 -11.06
C PHE A 66 0.84 -1.13 -9.87
N GLY A 67 0.27 -2.26 -9.46
CA GLY A 67 0.67 -3.01 -8.25
C GLY A 67 1.67 -4.14 -8.48
N ARG A 68 2.27 -4.23 -9.68
CA ARG A 68 3.14 -5.34 -10.11
C ARG A 68 2.50 -6.72 -9.95
N ASP A 69 1.20 -6.79 -10.22
CA ASP A 69 0.39 -7.99 -10.12
C ASP A 69 0.39 -8.61 -8.70
N SER A 70 0.59 -7.77 -7.67
CA SER A 70 0.49 -8.17 -6.26
C SER A 70 -0.79 -7.63 -5.62
N ALA A 71 -1.51 -8.53 -4.93
CA ALA A 71 -2.70 -8.17 -4.17
C ALA A 71 -2.85 -9.09 -2.94
N ASP A 72 -2.83 -8.48 -1.76
CA ASP A 72 -2.92 -9.21 -0.49
C ASP A 72 -4.29 -9.00 0.16
N LEU A 73 -4.98 -10.10 0.48
CA LEU A 73 -6.18 -10.06 1.31
C LEU A 73 -5.79 -9.91 2.78
N THR A 74 -6.41 -8.93 3.43
CA THR A 74 -6.17 -8.64 4.85
C THR A 74 -7.16 -9.38 5.75
N ASP A 75 -6.77 -9.56 7.01
CA ASP A 75 -7.65 -10.05 8.10
C ASP A 75 -8.85 -9.13 8.40
N ARG A 76 -8.89 -7.94 7.81
CA ARG A 76 -10.00 -6.98 7.86
C ARG A 76 -10.81 -6.93 6.57
N GLN A 77 -10.72 -7.97 5.74
CA GLN A 77 -11.49 -8.15 4.50
C GLN A 77 -11.23 -7.06 3.43
N ASN A 78 -10.14 -6.30 3.56
CA ASN A 78 -9.66 -5.36 2.55
C ASN A 78 -8.62 -6.01 1.63
N ILE A 79 -8.30 -5.32 0.54
CA ILE A 79 -7.18 -5.64 -0.34
C ILE A 79 -6.08 -4.59 -0.15
N GLN A 80 -4.83 -5.03 -0.03
CA GLN A 80 -3.64 -4.18 -0.06
C GLN A 80 -2.89 -4.40 -1.37
N LEU A 81 -2.58 -3.29 -2.04
CA LEU A 81 -1.71 -3.24 -3.22
C LEU A 81 -0.39 -2.61 -2.81
N HIS A 82 0.72 -3.14 -3.30
CA HIS A 82 2.07 -2.60 -3.08
C HIS A 82 2.63 -2.04 -4.37
N TRP A 83 3.77 -1.33 -4.30
CA TRP A 83 4.46 -0.74 -5.46
C TRP A 83 3.74 0.42 -6.16
N ILE A 84 2.69 0.97 -5.55
CA ILE A 84 1.93 2.09 -6.11
C ILE A 84 2.79 3.36 -6.10
N ARG A 85 2.79 4.14 -7.18
CA ARG A 85 3.41 5.48 -7.19
C ARG A 85 2.35 6.54 -6.93
N VAL A 86 2.77 7.73 -6.50
CA VAL A 86 1.80 8.81 -6.22
C VAL A 86 1.18 9.37 -7.51
N GLU A 87 1.84 9.19 -8.64
CA GLU A 87 1.41 9.65 -9.96
C GLU A 87 0.43 8.72 -10.66
N ASP A 88 0.27 7.49 -10.16
CA ASP A 88 -0.68 6.49 -10.67
C ASP A 88 -2.10 6.76 -10.13
#